data_AF-D8TX72-F1
#
_entry.id   AF-D8TX72-F1
#
_cell.length_a   1.000
_cell.length_b   1.000
_cell.length_c   1.000
_cell.angle_alpha   90.00
_cell.angle_beta   90.00
_cell.angle_gamma   90.00
#
_symmetry.space_group_name_H-M   'P 1'
#
loop_
_entity.id
_entity.type
_entity.pdbx_description
1 polymer ?
#
loop_
_entity_poly.entity_id
_entity_poly.type
_entity_poly.pdbx_seq_one_letter_code
_entity_poly.pdbx_strand_id
1 'polypeptide(L)'
;MEKLHISYNQIHQAICDCVNTKQVYETFQPTLIIAIGSGGFIPARMLRTFLKAKCGKSLPIQTIGLILYDDNLDKYDPETAVVRKTQWLNYGAGEGTGISLQGHNVLIVDEVDDTRKTLSYAVSELSKDIEKQRQEYEARRKDGDSDWRAPRLGVFVVHNKLKQKSGILPEEVMEASYFKCQDVPDNWIVYPWDALDIAAHQRAADERTAAAAVAVADAGPGASAAPMEAEAEAEAATTGPMAKDGTCRIFR
;
A
#
# COMPACT_ATOMS: atom_id res chain seq x y z
N MET A 1 -8.53 20.03 15.33
CA MET A 1 -7.76 18.78 15.08
C MET A 1 -6.29 19.14 15.14
N GLU A 2 -5.49 18.41 15.92
CA GLU A 2 -4.05 18.65 16.03
C GLU A 2 -3.32 18.25 14.75
N LYS A 3 -2.38 19.10 14.29
CA LYS A 3 -1.64 18.92 13.04
C LYS A 3 -0.37 18.10 13.27
N LEU A 4 -0.19 17.07 12.45
CA LEU A 4 0.97 16.19 12.48
C LEU A 4 1.97 16.60 11.39
N HIS A 5 2.93 17.46 11.73
CA HIS A 5 4.00 17.87 10.79
C HIS A 5 5.01 16.74 10.59
N ILE A 6 5.30 16.42 9.32
CA ILE A 6 6.26 15.38 8.93
C ILE A 6 7.35 15.99 8.05
N SER A 7 8.62 15.80 8.40
CA SER A 7 9.75 16.24 7.58
C SER A 7 10.07 15.30 6.41
N TYR A 8 10.80 15.81 5.40
CA TYR A 8 11.33 14.98 4.31
C TYR A 8 12.20 13.82 4.81
N ASN A 9 13.04 14.09 5.82
CA ASN A 9 13.93 13.07 6.38
C ASN A 9 13.15 11.95 7.07
N GLN A 10 12.08 12.29 7.80
CA GLN A 10 11.21 11.28 8.43
C GLN A 10 10.52 10.39 7.39
N ILE A 11 10.03 10.96 6.28
CA ILE A 11 9.42 10.17 5.20
C ILE A 11 10.47 9.26 4.56
N HIS A 12 11.65 9.79 4.25
CA HIS A 12 12.73 9.02 3.65
C HIS A 12 13.16 7.85 4.54
N GLN A 13 13.30 8.09 5.84
CA GLN A 13 13.67 7.07 6.82
C GLN A 13 12.54 6.03 6.99
N ALA A 14 11.28 6.46 7.12
CA ALA A 14 10.14 5.56 7.24
C ALA A 14 10.03 4.60 6.04
N ILE A 15 10.27 5.11 4.82
CA ILE A 15 10.28 4.28 3.60
C ILE A 15 11.46 3.30 3.62
N CYS A 16 12.66 3.76 4.02
CA CYS A 16 13.84 2.89 4.18
C CYS A 16 13.56 1.74 5.13
N ASP A 17 13.05 2.07 6.33
CA ASP A 17 12.76 1.12 7.39
C ASP A 17 11.69 0.14 6.95
N CYS A 18 10.62 0.61 6.30
CA CYS A 18 9.56 -0.23 5.78
C CYS A 18 10.07 -1.25 4.77
N VAL A 19 10.87 -0.81 3.78
CA VAL A 19 11.45 -1.71 2.77
C VAL A 19 12.25 -2.84 3.41
N ASN A 20 13.03 -2.52 4.44
CA ASN A 20 13.89 -3.49 5.12
C ASN A 20 13.12 -4.39 6.11
N THR A 21 12.31 -3.80 6.98
CA THR A 21 11.60 -4.52 8.05
C THR A 21 10.42 -5.34 7.54
N LYS A 22 9.72 -4.86 6.50
CA LYS A 22 8.61 -5.58 5.86
C LYS A 22 9.07 -6.44 4.67
N GLN A 23 10.38 -6.45 4.38
CA GLN A 23 10.98 -7.24 3.30
C GLN A 23 10.22 -7.07 1.97
N VAL A 24 9.92 -5.81 1.62
CA VAL A 24 9.00 -5.46 0.51
C VAL A 24 9.50 -6.06 -0.80
N TYR A 25 10.82 -6.06 -1.03
CA TYR A 25 11.37 -6.63 -2.25
C TYR A 25 11.35 -8.16 -2.22
N GLU A 26 11.74 -8.78 -1.12
CA GLU A 26 11.90 -10.22 -1.01
C GLU A 26 10.54 -10.95 -1.04
N THR A 27 9.49 -10.34 -0.49
CA THR A 27 8.14 -10.93 -0.42
C THR A 27 7.30 -10.65 -1.66
N PHE A 28 7.38 -9.45 -2.25
CA PHE A 28 6.52 -9.04 -3.37
C PHE A 28 7.26 -8.94 -4.71
N GLN A 29 8.58 -8.74 -4.70
CA GLN A 29 9.42 -8.59 -5.90
C GLN A 29 8.84 -7.60 -6.93
N PRO A 30 8.59 -6.34 -6.55
CA PRO A 30 8.00 -5.35 -7.44
C PRO A 30 8.85 -5.15 -8.70
N THR A 31 8.17 -5.01 -9.83
CA THR A 31 8.78 -4.80 -11.16
C THR A 31 8.31 -3.51 -11.83
N LEU A 32 7.19 -2.96 -11.35
CA LEU A 32 6.59 -1.72 -11.80
C LEU A 32 6.04 -0.98 -10.58
N ILE A 33 6.31 0.32 -10.49
CA ILE A 33 5.69 1.20 -9.50
C ILE A 33 4.62 2.03 -10.20
N ILE A 34 3.43 2.12 -9.61
CA ILE A 34 2.38 3.06 -10.02
C ILE A 34 2.18 4.06 -8.88
N ALA A 35 2.55 5.31 -9.08
CA ALA A 35 2.33 6.36 -8.10
C ALA A 35 0.94 6.99 -8.31
N ILE A 36 0.16 7.09 -7.24
CA ILE A 36 -1.08 7.87 -7.24
C ILE A 36 -0.71 9.34 -7.06
N GLY A 37 -1.12 10.16 -8.01
CA GLY A 37 -0.81 11.58 -8.04
C GLY A 37 -1.81 12.40 -7.22
N SER A 38 -1.37 13.52 -6.60
CA SER A 38 0.01 14.03 -6.60
C SER A 38 0.88 13.50 -5.44
N GLY A 39 0.28 13.12 -4.32
CA GLY A 39 0.99 12.85 -3.07
C GLY A 39 1.92 11.62 -3.11
N GLY A 40 1.57 10.58 -3.87
CA GLY A 40 2.39 9.38 -4.06
C GLY A 40 3.68 9.58 -4.87
N PHE A 41 3.89 10.72 -5.54
CA PHE A 41 5.07 10.94 -6.41
C PHE A 41 6.39 10.94 -5.65
N ILE A 42 6.46 11.67 -4.54
CA ILE A 42 7.68 11.77 -3.72
C ILE A 42 7.96 10.42 -3.02
N PRO A 43 6.98 9.78 -2.35
CA PRO A 43 7.15 8.44 -1.79
C PRO A 43 7.61 7.41 -2.83
N ALA A 44 6.98 7.36 -4.02
CA ALA A 44 7.36 6.42 -5.08
C ALA A 44 8.81 6.62 -5.53
N ARG A 45 9.25 7.88 -5.67
CA ARG A 45 10.63 8.19 -6.04
C ARG A 45 11.60 7.79 -4.92
N MET A 46 11.30 8.06 -3.66
CA MET A 46 12.14 7.63 -2.53
C MET A 46 12.23 6.11 -2.44
N LEU A 47 11.08 5.42 -2.51
CA LEU A 47 10.96 3.97 -2.49
C LEU A 47 11.82 3.30 -3.56
N ARG A 48 11.82 3.82 -4.80
CA ARG A 48 12.63 3.29 -5.90
C ARG A 48 14.13 3.23 -5.57
N THR A 49 14.65 4.17 -4.77
CA THR A 49 16.06 4.15 -4.36
C THR A 49 16.38 2.88 -3.57
N PHE A 50 15.55 2.54 -2.60
CA PHE A 50 15.76 1.37 -1.74
C PHE A 50 15.47 0.06 -2.47
N LEU A 51 14.42 0.01 -3.30
CA LEU A 51 14.15 -1.17 -4.14
C LEU A 51 15.27 -1.42 -5.15
N LYS A 52 15.86 -0.36 -5.74
CA LYS A 52 17.03 -0.49 -6.63
C LYS A 52 18.23 -1.09 -5.90
N ALA A 53 18.46 -0.70 -4.64
CA ALA A 53 19.53 -1.29 -3.83
C ALA A 53 19.33 -2.79 -3.59
N LYS A 54 18.08 -3.27 -3.51
CA LYS A 54 17.73 -4.69 -3.35
C LYS A 54 17.86 -5.50 -4.65
N CYS A 55 17.49 -4.93 -5.79
CA CYS A 55 17.37 -5.68 -7.05
C CYS A 55 18.42 -5.36 -8.12
N GLY A 56 19.31 -4.40 -7.86
CA GLY A 56 20.37 -3.96 -8.77
C GLY A 56 19.90 -3.16 -10.00
N LYS A 57 18.59 -2.96 -10.19
CA LYS A 57 18.03 -2.25 -11.35
C LYS A 57 17.03 -1.17 -10.93
N SER A 58 16.94 -0.11 -11.73
CA SER A 58 15.93 0.93 -11.50
C SER A 58 14.56 0.42 -11.96
N LEU A 59 13.57 0.43 -11.07
CA LEU A 59 12.20 0.11 -11.44
C LEU A 59 11.54 1.28 -12.18
N PRO A 60 10.76 1.02 -13.25
CA PRO A 60 9.95 2.05 -13.89
C PRO A 60 8.88 2.56 -12.92
N ILE A 61 8.58 3.86 -13.01
CA ILE A 61 7.48 4.51 -12.28
C ILE A 61 6.50 5.03 -13.33
N GLN A 62 5.25 4.61 -13.23
CA GLN A 62 4.12 5.15 -13.95
C GLN A 62 3.24 5.94 -12.98
N THR A 63 2.41 6.84 -13.50
CA THR A 63 1.59 7.72 -12.67
C THR A 63 0.13 7.66 -13.08
N ILE A 64 -0.75 7.56 -12.10
CA ILE A 64 -2.19 7.72 -12.28
C ILE A 64 -2.66 8.92 -11.45
N GLY A 65 -3.63 9.66 -11.94
CA GLY A 65 -4.21 10.81 -11.25
C GLY A 65 -5.60 10.47 -10.77
N LEU A 66 -5.81 10.54 -9.46
CA LEU A 66 -7.11 10.33 -8.82
C LEU A 66 -7.42 11.53 -7.93
N ILE A 67 -8.65 12.01 -7.97
CA ILE A 67 -9.14 13.05 -7.06
C ILE A 67 -10.38 12.54 -6.34
N LEU A 68 -10.52 12.84 -5.05
CA LEU A 68 -11.82 12.74 -4.39
C LEU A 68 -12.62 13.99 -4.70
N TYR A 69 -13.78 13.81 -5.32
CA TYR A 69 -14.73 14.86 -5.61
C TYR A 69 -15.97 14.67 -4.74
N ASP A 70 -16.44 15.72 -4.08
CA ASP A 70 -17.75 15.74 -3.44
C ASP A 70 -18.67 16.64 -4.27
N ASP A 71 -19.81 16.11 -4.71
CA ASP A 71 -20.78 16.88 -5.51
C ASP A 71 -21.56 17.89 -4.64
N ASN A 72 -21.39 17.88 -3.31
CA ASN A 72 -21.97 18.87 -2.40
C ASN A 72 -21.27 20.23 -2.52
N LEU A 73 -21.98 21.22 -3.06
CA LEU A 73 -21.49 22.58 -3.27
C LEU A 73 -21.32 23.40 -1.97
N ASP A 74 -22.00 23.01 -0.89
CA ASP A 74 -22.06 23.82 0.34
C ASP A 74 -21.00 23.43 1.39
N LYS A 75 -20.55 22.16 1.40
CA LYS A 75 -19.53 21.66 2.32
C LYS A 75 -18.95 20.32 1.85
N TYR A 76 -17.62 20.24 1.75
CA TYR A 76 -16.91 19.00 1.46
C TYR A 76 -17.11 17.98 2.60
N ASP A 77 -17.68 16.82 2.25
CA ASP A 77 -17.79 15.64 3.07
C ASP A 77 -16.98 14.48 2.45
N PRO A 78 -15.84 14.08 3.07
CA PRO A 78 -15.05 12.96 2.58
C PRO A 78 -15.78 11.61 2.63
N GLU A 79 -16.88 11.48 3.39
CA GLU A 79 -17.70 10.27 3.44
C GLU A 79 -18.61 10.11 2.22
N THR A 80 -19.09 11.19 1.61
CA THR A 80 -19.88 11.15 0.36
C THR A 80 -19.02 11.29 -0.89
N ALA A 81 -17.79 11.79 -0.76
CA ALA A 81 -16.89 11.99 -1.89
C ALA A 81 -16.64 10.70 -2.69
N VAL A 82 -16.67 10.85 -4.03
CA VAL A 82 -16.44 9.81 -5.04
C VAL A 82 -15.09 10.05 -5.71
N VAL A 83 -14.36 8.97 -5.99
CA VAL A 83 -13.06 9.05 -6.67
C VAL A 83 -13.27 9.21 -8.18
N ARG A 84 -12.58 10.18 -8.80
CA ARG A 84 -12.57 10.42 -10.25
C ARG A 84 -11.16 10.30 -10.82
N LYS A 85 -11.02 9.71 -12.01
CA LYS A 85 -9.77 9.65 -12.77
C LYS A 85 -9.50 10.99 -13.45
N THR A 86 -8.33 11.56 -13.24
CA THR A 86 -7.84 12.76 -13.95
C THR A 86 -6.71 12.43 -14.92
N GLN A 87 -5.95 11.37 -14.64
CA GLN A 87 -4.90 10.83 -15.50
C GLN A 87 -4.90 9.31 -15.36
N TRP A 88 -4.74 8.59 -16.47
CA TRP A 88 -4.71 7.13 -16.46
C TRP A 88 -3.63 6.57 -17.38
N LEU A 89 -3.36 5.27 -17.27
CA LEU A 89 -2.33 4.59 -18.05
C LEU A 89 -2.78 4.42 -19.51
N ASN A 90 -1.83 4.61 -20.43
CA ASN A 90 -2.03 4.29 -21.83
C ASN A 90 -1.48 2.87 -22.10
N TYR A 91 -2.32 2.01 -22.66
CA TYR A 91 -1.96 0.64 -23.05
C TYR A 91 -1.79 0.47 -24.56
N GLY A 92 -2.05 1.53 -25.35
CA GLY A 92 -1.99 1.49 -26.80
C GLY A 92 -0.56 1.47 -27.35
N ALA A 93 -0.32 0.62 -28.35
CA ALA A 93 1.00 0.49 -28.99
C ALA A 93 1.38 1.68 -29.91
N GLY A 94 0.46 2.60 -30.20
CA GLY A 94 0.58 3.56 -31.31
C GLY A 94 1.63 4.64 -31.14
N GLU A 95 1.85 5.14 -29.92
CA GLU A 95 2.79 6.26 -29.66
C GLU A 95 4.09 5.81 -28.97
N GLY A 96 4.31 4.50 -28.82
CA GLY A 96 5.44 3.96 -28.05
C GLY A 96 5.39 4.25 -26.55
N THR A 97 4.30 4.84 -26.06
CA THR A 97 4.03 5.14 -24.64
C THR A 97 3.18 4.06 -23.96
N GLY A 98 2.69 3.08 -24.73
CA GLY A 98 1.90 1.97 -24.24
C GLY A 98 2.68 1.10 -23.26
N ILE A 99 2.12 0.89 -22.08
CA ILE A 99 2.63 -0.09 -21.12
C ILE A 99 1.81 -1.38 -21.20
N SER A 100 2.39 -2.51 -20.84
CA SER A 100 1.63 -3.73 -20.55
C SER A 100 1.72 -4.01 -19.05
N LEU A 101 0.62 -4.47 -18.45
CA LEU A 101 0.64 -4.94 -17.07
C LEU A 101 1.06 -6.42 -16.97
N GLN A 102 0.99 -7.18 -18.07
CA GLN A 102 1.22 -8.62 -18.11
C GLN A 102 2.53 -9.01 -17.41
N GLY A 103 2.44 -9.94 -16.46
CA GLY A 103 3.58 -10.50 -15.74
C GLY A 103 4.29 -9.54 -14.77
N HIS A 104 3.79 -8.33 -14.58
CA HIS A 104 4.34 -7.39 -13.60
C HIS A 104 3.80 -7.64 -12.19
N ASN A 105 4.69 -7.58 -11.21
CA ASN A 105 4.32 -7.28 -9.83
C ASN A 105 4.28 -5.75 -9.69
N VAL A 106 3.07 -5.21 -9.62
CA VAL A 106 2.77 -3.78 -9.65
C VAL A 106 2.56 -3.27 -8.22
N LEU A 107 3.43 -2.37 -7.78
CA LEU A 107 3.32 -1.75 -6.46
C LEU A 107 2.72 -0.35 -6.60
N ILE A 108 1.49 -0.20 -6.14
CA ILE A 108 0.73 1.06 -6.11
C ILE A 108 1.20 1.85 -4.89
N VAL A 109 1.60 3.10 -5.08
CA VAL A 109 2.21 3.93 -4.03
C VAL A 109 1.40 5.20 -3.82
N ASP A 110 1.10 5.48 -2.56
CA ASP A 110 0.47 6.72 -2.11
C ASP A 110 1.12 7.21 -0.80
N GLU A 111 0.91 8.46 -0.39
CA GLU A 111 1.45 8.95 0.88
C GLU A 111 0.64 8.47 2.09
N VAL A 112 -0.69 8.36 1.96
CA VAL A 112 -1.58 8.08 3.09
C VAL A 112 -2.73 7.11 2.76
N ASP A 113 -2.96 6.15 3.65
CA ASP A 113 -4.24 5.43 3.75
C ASP A 113 -5.09 6.12 4.84
N ASP A 114 -6.02 7.00 4.43
CA ASP A 114 -6.98 7.66 5.32
C ASP A 114 -8.27 6.84 5.46
N THR A 115 -9.18 6.97 4.50
CA THR A 115 -10.45 6.22 4.44
C THR A 115 -10.36 4.97 3.57
N ARG A 116 -9.19 4.74 2.93
CA ARG A 116 -8.91 3.69 1.93
C ARG A 116 -9.67 3.81 0.60
N LYS A 117 -10.53 4.81 0.40
CA LYS A 117 -11.32 4.97 -0.83
C LYS A 117 -10.46 5.06 -2.10
N THR A 118 -9.43 5.92 -2.11
CA THR A 118 -8.54 6.09 -3.27
C THR A 118 -7.80 4.80 -3.62
N LEU A 119 -7.25 4.12 -2.62
CA LEU A 119 -6.53 2.86 -2.81
C LEU A 119 -7.44 1.75 -3.34
N SER A 120 -8.63 1.61 -2.75
CA SER A 120 -9.67 0.66 -3.19
C SER A 120 -10.07 0.90 -4.64
N TYR A 121 -10.29 2.17 -5.00
CA TYR A 121 -10.61 2.56 -6.36
C TYR A 121 -9.46 2.26 -7.34
N ALA A 122 -8.22 2.63 -6.98
CA ALA A 122 -7.05 2.37 -7.82
C ALA A 122 -6.85 0.88 -8.10
N VAL A 123 -6.93 0.02 -7.06
CA VAL A 123 -6.82 -1.42 -7.20
C VAL A 123 -7.96 -1.98 -8.06
N SER A 124 -9.20 -1.59 -7.80
CA SER A 124 -10.36 -2.05 -8.57
C SER A 124 -10.24 -1.70 -10.07
N GLU A 125 -9.86 -0.47 -10.39
CA GLU A 125 -9.72 -0.03 -11.77
C GLU A 125 -8.53 -0.68 -12.49
N LEU A 126 -7.39 -0.87 -11.82
CA LEU A 126 -6.26 -1.61 -12.38
C LEU A 126 -6.60 -3.09 -12.59
N SER A 127 -7.37 -3.72 -11.70
CA SER A 127 -7.85 -5.09 -11.90
C SER A 127 -8.75 -5.22 -13.13
N LYS A 128 -9.60 -4.21 -13.41
CA LYS A 128 -10.41 -4.17 -14.64
C LYS A 128 -9.53 -4.06 -15.89
N ASP A 129 -8.48 -3.23 -15.83
CA ASP A 129 -7.53 -3.10 -16.94
C ASP A 129 -6.74 -4.38 -17.20
N ILE A 130 -6.32 -5.06 -16.13
CA ILE A 130 -5.64 -6.37 -16.21
C ILE A 130 -6.56 -7.39 -16.88
N GLU A 131 -7.82 -7.46 -16.47
CA GLU A 131 -8.79 -8.39 -17.03
C GLU A 131 -9.07 -8.09 -18.51
N LYS A 132 -9.20 -6.82 -18.86
CA LYS A 132 -9.33 -6.41 -20.27
C LYS A 132 -8.12 -6.84 -21.10
N GLN A 133 -6.90 -6.60 -20.62
CA GLN A 133 -5.68 -7.02 -21.32
C GLN A 133 -5.59 -8.55 -21.45
N ARG A 134 -6.04 -9.30 -20.44
CA ARG A 134 -6.12 -10.78 -20.49
C ARG A 134 -7.07 -11.22 -21.61
N GLN A 135 -8.26 -10.67 -21.67
CA GLN A 135 -9.25 -11.00 -22.71
C GLN A 135 -8.73 -10.66 -24.12
N GLU A 136 -8.11 -9.49 -24.29
CA GLU A 136 -7.49 -9.08 -25.55
C GLU A 136 -6.32 -9.99 -25.94
N TYR A 137 -5.52 -10.45 -24.97
CA TYR A 137 -4.46 -11.43 -25.17
C TYR A 137 -5.01 -12.78 -25.64
N GLU A 138 -6.03 -13.29 -24.95
CA GLU A 138 -6.64 -14.58 -25.26
C GLU A 138 -7.31 -14.58 -26.64
N ALA A 139 -7.99 -13.49 -27.01
CA ALA A 139 -8.64 -13.36 -28.30
C ALA A 139 -7.65 -13.35 -29.49
N ARG A 140 -6.41 -12.88 -29.28
CA ARG A 140 -5.37 -12.81 -30.34
C ARG A 140 -4.35 -13.95 -30.28
N ARG A 141 -4.37 -14.76 -29.22
CA ARG A 141 -3.42 -15.84 -28.98
C ARG A 141 -3.50 -16.88 -30.09
N LYS A 142 -2.34 -17.41 -30.51
CA LYS A 142 -2.23 -18.53 -31.45
C LYS A 142 -1.67 -19.77 -30.76
N ASP A 143 -1.86 -20.93 -31.39
CA ASP A 143 -1.26 -22.18 -30.95
C ASP A 143 0.27 -22.05 -30.90
N GLY A 144 0.86 -22.37 -29.74
CA GLY A 144 2.29 -22.23 -29.48
C GLY A 144 2.70 -20.93 -28.77
N ASP A 145 1.81 -19.95 -28.63
CA ASP A 145 2.07 -18.77 -27.81
C ASP A 145 2.12 -19.14 -26.32
N SER A 146 2.97 -18.42 -25.56
CA SER A 146 3.06 -18.55 -24.10
C SER A 146 1.71 -18.29 -23.41
N ASP A 147 1.54 -18.80 -22.19
CA ASP A 147 0.33 -18.49 -21.42
C ASP A 147 0.31 -17.04 -20.90
N TRP A 148 -0.89 -16.52 -20.64
CA TRP A 148 -1.05 -15.25 -19.96
C TRP A 148 -0.40 -15.31 -18.57
N ARG A 149 0.44 -14.34 -18.27
CA ARG A 149 1.08 -14.21 -16.96
C ARG A 149 0.33 -13.14 -16.18
N ALA A 150 -0.50 -13.58 -15.23
CA ALA A 150 -1.30 -12.68 -14.42
C ALA A 150 -0.40 -11.68 -13.66
N PRO A 151 -0.68 -10.36 -13.77
CA PRO A 151 -0.03 -9.35 -12.94
C PRO A 151 -0.47 -9.49 -11.48
N ARG A 152 0.39 -9.10 -10.54
CA ARG A 152 0.05 -9.02 -9.10
C ARG A 152 -0.02 -7.58 -8.67
N LEU A 153 -1.06 -7.21 -7.93
CA LEU A 153 -1.19 -5.88 -7.34
C LEU A 153 -0.73 -5.89 -5.89
N GLY A 154 -0.05 -4.83 -5.49
CA GLY A 154 0.32 -4.53 -4.12
C GLY A 154 0.18 -3.04 -3.85
N VAL A 155 0.05 -2.67 -2.58
CA VAL A 155 -0.13 -1.29 -2.13
C VAL A 155 0.97 -0.95 -1.14
N PHE A 156 1.54 0.25 -1.27
CA PHE A 156 2.52 0.80 -0.36
C PHE A 156 2.13 2.22 0.05
N VAL A 157 1.95 2.46 1.34
CA VAL A 157 1.70 3.79 1.90
C VAL A 157 2.74 4.19 2.94
N VAL A 158 3.03 5.48 3.04
CA VAL A 158 3.89 5.99 4.10
C VAL A 158 3.16 5.93 5.43
N HIS A 159 1.96 6.52 5.50
CA HIS A 159 1.17 6.57 6.73
C HIS A 159 -0.17 5.86 6.56
N ASN A 160 -0.54 5.00 7.51
CA ASN A 160 -1.89 4.47 7.66
C ASN A 160 -2.55 5.13 8.87
N LYS A 161 -3.67 5.84 8.66
CA LYS A 161 -4.45 6.40 9.76
C LYS A 161 -5.22 5.31 10.49
N LEU A 162 -5.13 5.30 11.81
CA LEU A 162 -5.86 4.41 12.71
C LEU A 162 -7.29 4.93 12.91
N LYS A 163 -8.16 4.58 11.96
CA LYS A 163 -9.59 4.92 11.94
C LYS A 163 -10.38 3.89 11.13
N GLN A 164 -11.70 3.98 11.20
CA GLN A 164 -12.58 3.16 10.36
C GLN A 164 -12.34 3.45 8.86
N LYS A 165 -12.24 2.38 8.09
CA LYS A 165 -11.99 2.43 6.64
C LYS A 165 -13.31 2.18 5.91
N SER A 166 -13.67 3.06 4.99
CA SER A 166 -14.86 2.91 4.14
C SER A 166 -14.53 2.31 2.78
N GLY A 167 -13.28 2.41 2.32
CA GLY A 167 -12.78 1.66 1.17
C GLY A 167 -12.37 0.23 1.54
N ILE A 168 -12.58 -0.71 0.62
CA ILE A 168 -12.27 -2.13 0.79
C ILE A 168 -11.22 -2.53 -0.25
N LEU A 169 -10.12 -3.12 0.22
CA LEU A 169 -9.14 -3.76 -0.66
C LEU A 169 -9.42 -5.26 -0.73
N PRO A 170 -9.13 -5.95 -1.85
CA PRO A 170 -9.22 -7.41 -1.93
C PRO A 170 -8.42 -8.08 -0.82
N GLU A 171 -8.94 -9.19 -0.28
CA GLU A 171 -8.30 -9.96 0.80
C GLU A 171 -6.87 -10.36 0.43
N GLU A 172 -6.66 -10.86 -0.79
CA GLU A 172 -5.34 -11.20 -1.31
C GLU A 172 -4.33 -10.05 -1.25
N VAL A 173 -4.77 -8.80 -1.47
CA VAL A 173 -3.91 -7.62 -1.40
C VAL A 173 -3.64 -7.28 0.07
N MET A 174 -4.66 -7.31 0.91
CA MET A 174 -4.53 -7.00 2.34
C MET A 174 -3.60 -7.97 3.07
N GLU A 175 -3.68 -9.25 2.75
CA GLU A 175 -2.90 -10.30 3.42
C GLU A 175 -1.47 -10.40 2.89
N ALA A 176 -1.28 -10.30 1.57
CA ALA A 176 -0.01 -10.65 0.94
C ALA A 176 0.80 -9.46 0.41
N SER A 177 0.19 -8.29 0.20
CA SER A 177 0.86 -7.19 -0.53
C SER A 177 0.44 -5.78 -0.12
N TYR A 178 -0.06 -5.59 1.11
CA TYR A 178 -0.33 -4.28 1.69
C TYR A 178 0.78 -3.88 2.66
N PHE A 179 1.55 -2.86 2.26
CA PHE A 179 2.68 -2.34 3.01
C PHE A 179 2.37 -0.93 3.53
N LYS A 180 2.53 -0.74 4.84
CA LYS A 180 2.43 0.58 5.49
C LYS A 180 3.70 0.84 6.30
N CYS A 181 4.29 2.02 6.15
CA CYS A 181 5.52 2.34 6.89
C CYS A 181 5.21 2.62 8.36
N GLN A 182 4.19 3.43 8.63
CA GLN A 182 3.82 3.85 9.97
C GLN A 182 2.30 3.88 10.17
N ASP A 183 1.84 3.39 11.32
CA ASP A 183 0.50 3.67 11.81
C ASP A 183 0.51 5.03 12.54
N VAL A 184 -0.47 5.88 12.24
CA VAL A 184 -0.60 7.21 12.83
C VAL A 184 -2.02 7.43 13.36
N PRO A 185 -2.21 8.26 14.40
CA PRO A 185 -3.55 8.62 14.86
C PRO A 185 -4.32 9.38 13.77
N ASP A 186 -5.65 9.50 13.93
CA ASP A 186 -6.52 10.24 13.00
C ASP A 186 -6.37 11.76 13.13
N ASN A 187 -5.15 12.22 12.86
CA ASN A 187 -4.75 13.62 12.83
C ASN A 187 -4.57 14.09 11.39
N TRP A 188 -4.62 15.41 11.21
CA TRP A 188 -4.29 16.00 9.92
C TRP A 188 -2.77 15.98 9.72
N ILE A 189 -2.30 15.16 8.78
CA ILE A 189 -0.88 15.08 8.42
C ILE A 189 -0.54 16.28 7.54
N VAL A 190 0.48 17.03 7.91
CA VAL A 190 1.04 18.10 7.09
C VAL A 190 2.32 17.57 6.47
N TYR A 191 2.31 17.38 5.17
CA TYR A 191 3.46 16.92 4.41
C TYR A 191 4.38 18.07 4.01
N PRO A 192 5.68 17.83 3.86
CA PRO A 192 6.66 18.89 3.66
C PRO A 192 6.60 19.49 2.24
N TRP A 193 5.97 18.81 1.27
CA TRP A 193 5.74 19.35 -0.07
C TRP A 193 4.57 20.35 -0.14
N ASP A 194 3.71 20.40 0.88
CA ASP A 194 2.64 21.39 1.00
C ASP A 194 3.06 22.63 1.81
N ALA A 195 4.30 22.63 2.34
CA ALA A 195 4.80 23.69 3.20
C ALA A 195 5.28 24.91 2.39
N LEU A 196 4.68 26.07 2.64
CA LEU A 196 5.18 27.36 2.11
C LEU A 196 6.48 27.82 2.79
N ASP A 197 6.59 27.59 4.11
CA ASP A 197 7.81 27.80 4.87
C ASP A 197 8.35 26.45 5.35
N ILE A 198 9.28 25.89 4.57
CA ILE A 198 9.88 24.60 4.86
C ILE A 198 10.72 24.60 6.15
N ALA A 199 11.29 25.75 6.54
CA ALA A 199 12.10 25.85 7.75
C ALA A 199 11.21 25.83 9.00
N ALA A 200 10.07 26.53 8.98
CA ALA A 200 9.07 26.44 10.05
C ALA A 200 8.46 25.04 10.14
N HIS A 201 8.15 24.42 9.00
CA HIS A 201 7.65 23.05 8.94
C HIS A 201 8.63 22.05 9.53
N GLN A 202 9.92 22.17 9.21
CA GLN A 202 10.97 21.32 9.78
C GLN A 202 11.05 21.47 11.30
N ARG A 203 11.05 22.71 11.83
CA ARG A 203 11.05 22.95 13.28
C ARG A 203 9.85 22.29 13.97
N ALA A 204 8.66 22.43 13.42
CA ALA A 204 7.45 21.81 13.97
C ALA A 204 7.53 20.27 13.97
N ALA A 205 8.10 19.68 12.92
CA ALA A 205 8.32 18.23 12.85
C ALA A 205 9.36 17.74 13.88
N ASP A 206 10.42 18.52 14.12
CA ASP A 206 11.46 18.22 15.10
C ASP A 206 10.93 18.35 16.53
N GLU A 207 10.22 19.44 16.84
CA GLU A 207 9.56 19.67 18.14
C GLU A 207 8.61 18.53 18.51
N ARG A 208 7.79 18.09 17.55
CA ARG A 208 6.92 16.91 17.73
C ARG A 208 7.72 15.64 18.05
N THR A 209 8.82 15.42 17.34
CA THR A 209 9.65 14.23 17.54
C THR A 209 10.29 14.24 18.93
N ALA A 210 10.77 15.40 19.36
CA ALA A 210 11.29 15.59 20.71
C ALA A 210 10.20 15.35 21.77
N ALA A 211 8.99 15.91 21.58
CA ALA A 211 7.87 15.70 22.50
C ALA A 211 7.47 14.21 22.59
N ALA A 212 7.42 13.49 21.46
CA ALA A 212 7.13 12.06 21.44
C ALA A 212 8.22 11.25 22.15
N ALA A 213 9.51 11.59 21.97
CA ALA A 213 10.61 10.93 22.67
C ALA A 213 10.56 11.13 24.18
N VAL A 214 10.20 12.33 24.65
CA VAL A 214 10.00 12.63 26.08
C VAL A 214 8.83 11.82 26.64
N ALA A 215 7.68 11.78 25.95
CA ALA A 215 6.52 11.01 26.39
C ALA A 215 6.81 9.50 26.51
N VAL A 216 7.61 8.94 25.60
CA VAL A 216 8.05 7.54 25.68
C VAL A 216 9.01 7.30 26.84
N ALA A 217 9.93 8.24 27.11
CA ALA A 217 10.84 8.15 28.24
C ALA A 217 10.10 8.23 29.59
N ASP A 218 9.09 9.09 29.69
CA ASP A 218 8.27 9.28 30.89
C ASP A 218 7.31 8.10 31.15
N ALA A 219 6.92 7.35 30.11
CA ALA A 219 6.04 6.18 30.24
C ALA A 219 6.72 4.96 30.90
N GLY A 220 8.05 4.95 31.06
CA GLY A 220 8.81 3.88 31.71
C GLY A 220 8.77 2.52 30.95
N PRO A 221 9.64 1.55 31.31
CA PRO A 221 9.74 0.27 30.58
C PRO A 221 8.59 -0.73 30.87
N GLY A 222 7.44 -0.26 31.35
CA GLY A 222 6.39 -1.11 31.94
C GLY A 222 5.09 -1.26 31.12
N ALA A 223 4.88 -0.49 30.05
CA ALA A 223 3.64 -0.56 29.27
C ALA A 223 3.76 -1.54 28.08
N SER A 224 4.03 -2.81 28.37
CA SER A 224 3.74 -3.90 27.43
C SER A 224 2.22 -4.08 27.40
N ALA A 225 1.62 -3.95 26.22
CA ALA A 225 0.22 -4.30 25.98
C ALA A 225 -0.07 -5.68 26.59
N ALA A 226 -1.07 -5.75 27.47
CA ALA A 226 -1.57 -7.01 27.99
C ALA A 226 -2.09 -7.86 26.81
N PRO A 227 -1.77 -9.17 26.74
CA PRO A 227 -2.38 -10.03 25.75
C PRO A 227 -3.88 -10.13 26.07
N MET A 228 -4.73 -9.85 25.07
CA MET A 228 -6.14 -10.20 25.13
C MET A 228 -6.26 -11.70 25.36
N GLU A 229 -6.92 -12.07 26.45
CA GLU A 229 -7.27 -13.44 26.78
C GLU A 229 -8.12 -14.02 25.65
N ALA A 230 -7.65 -15.13 25.08
CA ALA A 230 -8.43 -15.94 24.15
C ALA A 230 -9.36 -16.84 24.98
N GLU A 231 -10.65 -16.53 24.97
CA GLU A 231 -11.68 -17.46 25.46
C GLU A 231 -11.76 -18.63 24.49
N ALA A 232 -11.32 -19.80 24.96
CA ALA A 232 -11.49 -21.08 24.29
C ALA A 232 -12.81 -21.72 24.79
N GLU A 233 -13.84 -21.71 23.96
CA GLU A 233 -15.01 -22.58 24.15
C GLU A 233 -14.66 -23.99 23.67
N ALA A 234 -14.65 -24.93 24.60
CA ALA A 234 -14.55 -26.35 24.37
C ALA A 234 -15.96 -26.93 24.20
N GLU A 235 -16.29 -27.45 23.02
CA GLU A 235 -17.46 -28.29 22.83
C GLU A 235 -17.04 -29.75 22.56
N ALA A 236 -17.62 -30.65 23.34
CA ALA A 236 -17.27 -32.04 23.45
C ALA A 236 -17.78 -32.87 22.26
N ALA A 237 -16.88 -33.60 21.59
CA ALA A 237 -17.25 -34.66 20.65
C ALA A 237 -16.91 -36.03 21.26
N THR A 238 -17.96 -36.82 21.43
CA THR A 238 -18.00 -38.19 21.94
C THR A 238 -17.29 -39.21 21.06
N THR A 239 -16.78 -40.24 21.72
CA THR A 239 -15.99 -41.41 21.30
C THR A 239 -16.63 -42.36 20.27
N GLY A 240 -15.81 -42.96 19.38
CA GLY A 240 -16.10 -44.21 18.65
C GLY A 240 -15.07 -44.55 17.56
N PRO A 241 -14.71 -45.83 17.28
CA PRO A 241 -13.30 -46.24 17.34
C PRO A 241 -12.57 -46.56 16.01
N MET A 242 -11.23 -46.60 16.18
CA MET A 242 -10.13 -47.19 15.39
C MET A 242 -10.44 -48.00 14.11
N ALA A 243 -9.70 -47.65 13.04
CA ALA A 243 -9.14 -48.61 12.10
C ALA A 243 -7.70 -48.19 11.71
N LYS A 244 -6.83 -49.19 11.59
CA LYS A 244 -5.38 -49.11 11.34
C LYS A 244 -5.05 -48.92 9.85
N ASP A 245 -3.75 -48.71 9.60
CA ASP A 245 -3.00 -48.65 8.33
C ASP A 245 -2.79 -47.23 7.80
N GLY A 246 -1.62 -46.77 7.39
CA GLY A 246 -0.31 -47.38 7.22
C GLY A 246 0.50 -46.46 6.30
N THR A 247 1.78 -46.24 6.64
CA THR A 247 2.88 -45.77 5.77
C THR A 247 2.84 -44.36 5.12
N CYS A 248 3.75 -43.50 5.61
CA CYS A 248 4.90 -42.92 4.89
C CYS A 248 4.67 -42.07 3.62
N ARG A 249 5.07 -40.78 3.64
CA ARG A 249 6.32 -40.33 2.98
C ARG A 249 6.62 -38.84 3.20
N ILE A 250 7.90 -38.60 3.44
CA ILE A 250 8.64 -37.34 3.50
C ILE A 250 8.90 -36.87 2.06
N PHE A 251 8.73 -35.57 1.77
CA PHE A 251 9.28 -34.95 0.57
C PHE A 251 10.29 -33.86 0.97
N ARG A 252 11.46 -33.94 0.32
CA ARG A 252 12.44 -32.87 0.18
C ARG A 252 11.95 -31.85 -0.84
#